data_AF-A0AAN6HIJ7-F1
#
_entry.id   AF-A0AAN6HIJ7-F1
#
_cell.length_a   1.000
_cell.length_b   1.000
_cell.length_c   1.000
_cell.angle_alpha   90.00
_cell.angle_beta   90.00
_cell.angle_gamma   90.00
#
_symmetry.space_group_name_H-M   'P 1'
#
loop_
_entity.id
_entity.type
_entity.pdbx_description
1 polymer ?
#
loop_
_entity_poly.entity_id
_entity_poly.type
_entity_poly.pdbx_seq_one_letter_code
_entity_poly.pdbx_strand_id
1 'polypeptide(L)'
;MALPSSAGTFRLDFIVAEEPAGHDNTSTTSNFASQGELYSQPPSCKQMVRTSVLSDALKNINNAEKAGKRQVLLRPSSKVVVKFLELMQAQGYISEFEGLSDNRSGKIVVQLNGRLNKCGVISPRFNVRLSELEKWVVRLLPARQFGHIVLSTSSGIMVHESARRKHVSGKIIGFFY
;
A
#
# COMPACT_ATOMS: atom_id res chain seq x y z
N MET A 1 34.58 45.19 8.17
CA MET A 1 34.41 44.28 7.02
C MET A 1 33.20 43.42 7.28
N ALA A 2 32.09 43.76 6.62
CA ALA A 2 30.82 43.06 6.74
C ALA A 2 30.76 41.92 5.72
N LEU A 3 30.38 40.72 6.18
CA LEU A 3 30.07 39.58 5.33
C LEU A 3 28.54 39.52 5.12
N PRO A 4 28.05 39.44 3.88
CA PRO A 4 26.62 39.31 3.61
C PRO A 4 26.12 37.86 3.69
N SER A 5 24.93 37.76 4.27
CA SER A 5 23.98 36.65 4.33
C SER A 5 23.54 36.17 2.93
N SER A 6 23.49 34.86 2.69
CA SER A 6 22.62 34.26 1.65
C SER A 6 22.45 32.73 1.77
N ALA A 7 21.34 32.25 1.23
CA ALA A 7 20.89 30.87 0.96
C ALA A 7 20.25 30.11 2.14
N GLY A 8 18.98 29.70 2.11
CA GLY A 8 17.98 29.72 1.05
C GLY A 8 16.73 29.00 1.57
N THR A 9 15.67 29.76 1.82
CA THR A 9 14.35 29.24 2.22
C THR A 9 13.68 28.60 1.01
N PHE A 10 13.69 27.27 0.91
CA PHE A 10 12.94 26.55 -0.12
C PHE A 10 11.44 26.58 0.22
N ARG A 11 10.73 27.38 -0.57
CA ARG A 11 9.29 27.55 -0.59
C ARG A 11 8.67 26.33 -1.29
N LEU A 12 7.81 25.59 -0.60
CA LEU A 12 6.92 24.62 -1.23
C LEU A 12 5.79 25.41 -1.90
N ASP A 13 5.84 25.53 -3.22
CA ASP A 13 4.74 26.07 -4.01
C ASP A 13 3.57 25.07 -4.00
N PHE A 14 2.59 25.42 -3.19
CA PHE A 14 1.28 24.80 -3.12
C PHE A 14 0.46 25.34 -4.31
N ILE A 15 0.33 24.56 -5.38
CA ILE A 15 -0.58 24.92 -6.48
C ILE A 15 -2.01 24.64 -6.01
N VAL A 16 -2.68 25.72 -5.62
CA VAL A 16 -4.14 25.84 -5.55
C VAL A 16 -4.63 26.05 -6.98
N ALA A 17 -5.57 25.22 -7.43
CA ALA A 17 -6.36 25.49 -8.63
C ALA A 17 -7.81 25.74 -8.19
N GLU A 18 -8.20 27.02 -8.14
CA GLU A 18 -9.57 27.53 -8.16
C GLU A 18 -9.74 28.28 -9.50
N GLU A 19 -10.73 27.92 -10.32
CA GLU A 19 -12.06 28.55 -10.52
C GLU A 19 -12.18 28.96 -12.02
N PRO A 20 -13.34 29.27 -12.65
CA PRO A 20 -14.53 29.88 -12.03
C PRO A 20 -15.92 29.40 -12.50
N ALA A 21 -16.93 29.85 -11.75
CA ALA A 21 -18.35 29.82 -12.06
C ALA A 21 -18.78 30.86 -13.14
N GLY A 22 -19.86 30.56 -13.86
CA GLY A 22 -20.57 31.49 -14.75
C GLY A 22 -22.08 31.18 -14.78
N HIS A 23 -22.90 32.22 -14.57
CA HIS A 23 -24.37 32.22 -14.37
C HIS A 23 -25.21 32.30 -15.67
N ASP A 24 -26.41 31.69 -15.61
CA ASP A 24 -27.77 32.02 -16.11
C ASP A 24 -28.02 32.45 -17.60
N ASN A 25 -29.09 32.09 -18.35
CA ASN A 25 -30.54 32.27 -18.10
C ASN A 25 -31.46 31.46 -19.09
N THR A 26 -32.64 31.01 -18.58
CA THR A 26 -34.02 30.95 -19.15
C THR A 26 -34.41 30.28 -20.51
N SER A 27 -35.15 29.16 -20.38
CA SER A 27 -36.41 28.68 -21.02
C SER A 27 -36.70 28.75 -22.54
N THR A 28 -37.03 27.59 -23.15
CA THR A 28 -38.27 27.33 -23.94
C THR A 28 -38.40 25.83 -24.34
N THR A 29 -39.60 25.31 -24.09
CA THR A 29 -40.29 24.05 -24.44
C THR A 29 -39.77 23.14 -25.58
N SER A 30 -39.77 21.82 -25.37
CA SER A 30 -40.70 20.88 -26.05
C SER A 30 -40.50 19.43 -25.60
N ASN A 31 -41.61 18.71 -25.51
CA ASN A 31 -41.74 17.32 -25.10
C ASN A 31 -41.09 16.35 -26.12
N PHE A 32 -40.26 15.44 -25.62
CA PHE A 32 -40.04 14.09 -26.17
C PHE A 32 -39.66 13.20 -24.98
N ALA A 33 -40.64 12.59 -24.32
CA ALA A 33 -41.09 11.23 -24.58
C ALA A 33 -39.94 10.19 -24.59
N SER A 34 -40.01 9.32 -23.57
CA SER A 34 -39.52 7.94 -23.57
C SER A 34 -38.02 7.71 -23.74
N GLN A 35 -37.31 7.66 -22.60
CA GLN A 35 -36.65 6.44 -22.11
C GLN A 35 -36.09 6.74 -20.71
N GLY A 36 -36.74 6.17 -19.68
CA GLY A 36 -36.29 6.26 -18.31
C GLY A 36 -35.09 5.33 -18.10
N GLU A 37 -33.89 5.81 -18.43
CA GLU A 37 -32.68 5.30 -17.81
C GLU A 37 -32.63 5.85 -16.37
N LEU A 38 -33.29 5.13 -15.46
CA LEU A 38 -32.99 5.23 -14.05
C LEU A 38 -31.51 4.92 -13.87
N TYR A 39 -30.71 5.96 -13.66
CA TYR A 39 -29.41 5.86 -13.01
C TYR A 39 -29.65 5.21 -11.64
N SER A 40 -29.66 3.88 -11.61
CA SER A 40 -29.55 3.13 -10.38
C SER A 40 -28.18 3.48 -9.82
N GLN A 41 -28.19 4.39 -8.84
CA GLN A 41 -27.12 4.56 -7.88
C GLN A 41 -26.53 3.17 -7.58
N PRO A 42 -25.21 2.93 -7.75
CA PRO A 42 -24.65 1.65 -7.38
C PRO A 42 -25.01 1.41 -5.90
N PRO A 43 -25.67 0.29 -5.59
CA PRO A 43 -26.25 0.09 -4.28
C PRO A 43 -25.14 0.06 -3.24
N SER A 44 -25.30 0.90 -2.22
CA SER A 44 -24.85 0.68 -0.84
C SER A 44 -23.35 0.46 -0.67
N CYS A 45 -22.66 1.42 -0.05
CA CYS A 45 -21.36 1.19 0.55
C CYS A 45 -21.52 0.16 1.67
N LYS A 46 -21.54 -1.12 1.30
CA LYS A 46 -21.57 -2.24 2.23
C LYS A 46 -20.37 -2.04 3.14
N GLN A 47 -20.60 -1.70 4.40
CA GLN A 47 -19.56 -1.63 5.40
C GLN A 47 -19.10 -3.07 5.67
N MET A 48 -18.30 -3.61 4.75
CA MET A 48 -17.66 -4.90 4.88
C MET A 48 -16.69 -4.81 6.05
N VAL A 49 -16.86 -5.70 7.01
CA VAL A 49 -15.98 -5.82 8.16
C VAL A 49 -14.56 -6.12 7.66
N ARG A 50 -13.60 -5.25 7.99
CA ARG A 50 -12.20 -5.43 7.62
C ARG A 50 -11.62 -6.63 8.36
N THR A 51 -11.47 -7.75 7.66
CA THR A 51 -10.98 -9.01 8.27
C THR A 51 -9.46 -9.00 8.46
N SER A 52 -8.69 -8.30 7.60
CA SER A 52 -7.23 -8.24 7.71
C SER A 52 -6.66 -6.93 7.16
N VAL A 53 -6.23 -6.07 8.08
CA VAL A 53 -5.59 -4.77 7.79
C VAL A 53 -4.38 -4.91 6.86
N LEU A 54 -3.56 -5.95 7.06
CA LEU A 54 -2.38 -6.18 6.22
C LEU A 54 -2.78 -6.55 4.79
N SER A 55 -3.85 -7.33 4.62
CA SER A 55 -4.31 -7.73 3.29
C SER A 55 -4.82 -6.54 2.48
N ASP A 56 -5.54 -5.63 3.14
CA ASP A 56 -6.05 -4.41 2.50
C ASP A 56 -4.90 -3.47 2.16
N ALA A 57 -3.91 -3.34 3.05
CA ALA A 57 -2.73 -2.52 2.81
C ALA A 57 -1.92 -3.01 1.59
N LEU A 58 -1.58 -4.30 1.53
CA LEU A 58 -0.81 -4.84 0.40
C LEU A 58 -1.60 -4.81 -0.92
N LYS A 59 -2.92 -5.03 -0.88
CA LYS A 59 -3.77 -4.88 -2.08
C LYS A 59 -3.73 -3.44 -2.62
N ASN A 60 -3.81 -2.45 -1.73
CA ASN A 60 -3.75 -1.05 -2.14
C ASN A 60 -2.39 -0.68 -2.75
N ILE A 61 -1.29 -1.19 -2.21
CA ILE A 61 0.05 -1.02 -2.79
C ILE A 61 0.11 -1.64 -4.19
N ASN A 62 -0.31 -2.90 -4.33
CA ASN A 62 -0.30 -3.60 -5.62
C ASN A 62 -1.15 -2.88 -6.69
N ASN A 63 -2.33 -2.39 -6.31
CA ASN A 63 -3.20 -1.63 -7.22
C ASN A 63 -2.58 -0.30 -7.63
N ALA A 64 -1.88 0.37 -6.73
CA ALA A 64 -1.24 1.64 -7.03
C ALA A 64 0.02 1.49 -7.90
N GLU A 65 0.84 0.46 -7.65
CA GLU A 65 1.97 0.09 -8.52
C GLU A 65 1.50 -0.22 -9.94
N LYS A 66 0.44 -1.03 -10.07
CA LYS A 66 -0.18 -1.32 -11.38
C LYS A 66 -0.74 -0.09 -12.06
N ALA A 67 -1.22 0.89 -11.29
CA ALA A 67 -1.69 2.16 -11.81
C ALA A 67 -0.56 3.17 -12.10
N GLY A 68 0.71 2.82 -11.82
CA GLY A 68 1.86 3.71 -12.02
C GLY A 68 1.88 4.92 -11.06
N LYS A 69 1.22 4.83 -9.90
CA LYS A 69 1.22 5.92 -8.92
C LYS A 69 2.54 5.95 -8.17
N ARG A 70 3.10 7.14 -7.98
CA ARG A 70 4.36 7.34 -7.23
C ARG A 70 4.21 7.20 -5.72
N GLN A 71 3.00 7.39 -5.19
CA GLN A 71 2.74 7.34 -3.76
C GLN A 71 1.41 6.66 -3.43
N VAL A 72 1.36 6.03 -2.26
CA VAL A 72 0.16 5.34 -1.73
C VAL A 72 -0.12 5.79 -0.31
N LEU A 73 -1.38 6.11 -0.06
CA LEU A 73 -1.88 6.36 1.28
C LEU A 73 -2.58 5.11 1.82
N LEU A 74 -2.05 4.56 2.89
CA LEU A 74 -2.59 3.41 3.60
C LEU A 74 -3.33 3.86 4.85
N ARG A 75 -4.55 3.34 5.01
CA ARG A 75 -5.39 3.50 6.20
C ARG A 75 -5.97 2.12 6.52
N PRO A 76 -5.87 1.57 7.75
CA PRO A 76 -5.23 2.07 8.97
C PRO A 76 -3.74 1.68 9.11
N SER A 77 -3.00 2.40 9.95
CA SER A 77 -1.64 2.04 10.38
C SER A 77 -1.66 0.95 11.44
N SER A 78 -0.89 -0.12 11.23
CA SER A 78 -0.70 -1.18 12.24
C SER A 78 0.76 -1.54 12.35
N LYS A 79 1.20 -1.97 13.55
CA LYS A 79 2.59 -2.36 13.81
C LYS A 79 3.10 -3.44 12.83
N VAL A 80 2.23 -4.38 12.46
CA VAL A 80 2.56 -5.44 11.49
C VAL A 80 2.79 -4.88 10.09
N VAL A 81 1.96 -3.92 9.64
CA VAL A 81 2.15 -3.25 8.34
C VAL A 81 3.46 -2.46 8.34
N VAL A 82 3.74 -1.71 9.40
CA VAL A 82 4.99 -0.94 9.53
C VAL A 82 6.21 -1.88 9.44
N LYS A 83 6.22 -2.98 10.21
CA LYS A 83 7.31 -3.97 10.14
C LYS A 83 7.42 -4.66 8.79
N PHE A 84 6.32 -4.86 8.08
CA PHE A 84 6.35 -5.42 6.73
C PHE A 84 6.97 -4.42 5.73
N LEU A 85 6.61 -3.14 5.84
CA LEU A 85 7.16 -2.07 5.00
C LEU A 85 8.65 -1.84 5.25
N GLU A 86 9.10 -1.90 6.52
CA GLU A 86 10.53 -1.87 6.88
C GLU A 86 11.32 -2.98 6.14
N LEU A 87 10.77 -4.21 6.08
CA LEU A 87 11.42 -5.31 5.35
C LEU A 87 11.44 -5.08 3.83
N MET A 88 10.37 -4.52 3.27
CA MET A 88 10.33 -4.19 1.84
C MET A 88 11.32 -3.08 1.47
N GLN A 89 11.50 -2.10 2.36
CA GLN A 89 12.50 -1.04 2.22
C GLN A 89 13.91 -1.60 2.31
N ALA A 90 14.19 -2.47 3.28
CA ALA A 90 15.50 -3.12 3.44
C ALA A 90 15.92 -3.96 2.22
N GLN A 91 14.96 -4.53 1.49
CA GLN A 91 15.20 -5.26 0.24
C GLN A 91 15.17 -4.38 -1.02
N GLY A 92 14.88 -3.07 -0.87
CA GLY A 92 14.91 -2.10 -1.96
C GLY A 92 13.73 -2.17 -2.94
N TYR A 93 12.55 -2.64 -2.50
CA TYR A 93 11.32 -2.60 -3.31
C TYR A 93 10.54 -1.29 -3.15
N ILE A 94 10.64 -0.66 -1.97
CA ILE A 94 10.01 0.60 -1.61
C ILE A 94 11.12 1.59 -1.30
N SER A 95 10.93 2.87 -1.66
CA SER A 95 11.90 3.92 -1.37
C SER A 95 11.86 4.33 0.10
N GLU A 96 10.78 5.01 0.49
CA GLU A 96 10.60 5.54 1.83
C GLU A 96 9.12 5.44 2.23
N PHE A 97 8.86 5.42 3.53
CA PHE A 97 7.51 5.49 4.06
C PHE A 97 7.46 6.40 5.28
N GLU A 98 6.36 7.13 5.43
CA GLU A 98 6.11 8.03 6.55
C GLU A 98 4.84 7.59 7.29
N GLY A 99 4.97 7.35 8.58
CA GLY A 99 3.84 7.03 9.46
C GLY A 99 3.30 8.27 10.14
N LEU A 100 2.17 8.80 9.66
CA LEU A 100 1.46 9.89 10.31
C LEU A 100 0.52 9.31 11.38
N SER A 101 0.75 9.63 12.65
CA SER A 101 -0.12 9.22 13.75
C SER A 101 -1.33 10.16 13.86
N ASP A 102 -2.47 9.70 13.35
CA ASP A 102 -3.79 10.30 13.60
C ASP A 102 -4.40 9.65 14.86
N ASN A 103 -5.09 10.41 15.71
CA ASN A 103 -5.64 9.98 17.00
C ASN A 103 -6.59 8.76 16.91
N ARG A 104 -7.01 8.38 15.69
CA ARG A 104 -7.94 7.28 15.48
C ARG A 104 -7.31 5.99 14.98
N SER A 105 -6.46 6.04 13.95
CA SER A 105 -6.00 4.80 13.28
C SER A 105 -4.66 4.89 12.56
N GLY A 106 -3.96 6.03 12.65
CA GLY A 106 -2.75 6.29 11.88
C GLY A 106 -2.93 6.19 10.35
N LYS A 107 -2.08 6.88 9.62
CA LYS A 107 -2.01 6.87 8.16
C LYS A 107 -0.56 6.61 7.78
N ILE A 108 -0.32 5.82 6.74
CA ILE A 108 1.04 5.61 6.24
C ILE A 108 1.08 6.08 4.80
N VAL A 109 2.00 6.98 4.49
CA VAL A 109 2.31 7.37 3.11
C VAL A 109 3.52 6.54 2.69
N VAL A 110 3.40 5.82 1.58
CA VAL A 110 4.47 4.98 1.03
C VAL A 110 4.87 5.53 -0.32
N GLN A 111 6.17 5.77 -0.53
CA GLN A 111 6.75 6.17 -1.80
C GLN A 111 7.19 4.93 -2.58
N LEU A 112 6.61 4.76 -3.76
CA LEU A 112 6.83 3.63 -4.64
C LEU A 112 7.92 3.94 -5.67
N ASN A 113 8.70 2.91 -6.01
CA ASN A 113 9.79 3.00 -7.00
C ASN A 113 9.41 2.34 -8.34
N GLY A 114 8.28 1.63 -8.43
CA GLY A 114 7.90 0.92 -9.66
C GLY A 114 8.61 -0.42 -9.87
N ARG A 115 9.39 -0.89 -8.88
CA ARG A 115 10.10 -2.19 -8.93
C ARG A 115 9.24 -3.36 -8.45
N LEU A 116 8.18 -3.08 -7.69
CA LEU A 116 7.34 -4.11 -7.11
C LEU A 116 6.37 -4.69 -8.14
N ASN A 117 6.48 -5.99 -8.43
CA ASN A 117 5.57 -6.66 -9.36
C ASN A 117 4.29 -7.10 -8.64
N LYS A 118 4.43 -7.75 -7.48
CA LYS A 118 3.32 -8.26 -6.70
C LYS A 118 3.70 -8.39 -5.24
N CYS A 119 2.83 -7.85 -4.38
CA CYS A 119 2.81 -8.16 -2.96
C CYS A 119 1.47 -8.79 -2.56
N GLY A 120 1.51 -9.67 -1.56
CA GLY A 120 0.33 -10.38 -1.11
C GLY A 120 0.47 -10.97 0.28
N VAL A 121 -0.68 -11.05 0.97
CA VAL A 121 -0.81 -11.77 2.24
C VAL A 121 -1.30 -13.18 1.95
N ILE A 122 -0.77 -14.15 2.70
CA ILE A 122 -1.24 -15.53 2.66
C ILE A 122 -2.24 -15.72 3.79
N SER A 123 -3.45 -16.15 3.43
CA SER A 123 -4.53 -16.44 4.37
C SER A 123 -5.05 -17.85 4.10
N PRO A 124 -5.18 -18.73 5.12
CA PRO A 124 -4.80 -18.54 6.52
C PRO A 124 -3.27 -18.52 6.75
N ARG A 125 -2.82 -18.06 7.93
CA ARG A 125 -1.39 -18.00 8.28
C ARG A 125 -0.88 -19.40 8.67
N PHE A 126 -0.33 -20.13 7.70
CA PHE A 126 0.20 -21.48 7.91
C PHE A 126 1.45 -21.49 8.78
N ASN A 127 1.55 -22.49 9.67
CA ASN A 127 2.78 -22.80 10.40
C ASN A 127 3.76 -23.48 9.45
N VAL A 128 5.01 -23.04 9.43
CA VAL A 128 6.04 -23.53 8.51
C VAL A 128 7.29 -23.93 9.27
N ARG A 129 7.70 -25.18 9.07
CA ARG A 129 8.96 -25.73 9.55
C ARG A 129 10.09 -25.38 8.58
N LEU A 130 11.33 -25.43 9.06
CA LEU A 130 12.52 -25.16 8.23
C LEU A 130 12.59 -26.06 6.98
N SER A 131 12.26 -27.34 7.13
CA SER A 131 12.21 -28.32 6.02
C SER A 131 11.14 -28.03 4.97
N GLU A 132 10.05 -27.36 5.35
CA GLU A 132 8.94 -27.03 4.46
C GLU A 132 9.13 -25.69 3.75
N LEU A 133 10.07 -24.86 4.22
CA LEU A 133 10.32 -23.54 3.68
C LEU A 133 10.64 -23.56 2.18
N GLU A 134 11.39 -24.57 1.73
CA GLU A 134 11.73 -24.75 0.31
C GLU A 134 10.52 -25.01 -0.57
N LYS A 135 9.56 -25.81 -0.06
CA LYS A 135 8.30 -26.08 -0.76
C LYS A 135 7.50 -24.79 -0.94
N TRP A 136 7.51 -23.91 0.06
CA TRP A 136 6.83 -22.61 -0.02
C TRP A 136 7.52 -21.62 -0.96
N VAL A 137 8.87 -21.60 -0.99
CA VAL A 137 9.64 -20.79 -1.95
C VAL A 137 9.25 -21.14 -3.38
N VAL A 138 9.27 -22.43 -3.74
CA VAL A 138 8.91 -22.89 -5.10
C VAL A 138 7.45 -22.61 -5.45
N ARG A 139 6.54 -22.65 -4.47
CA ARG A 139 5.11 -22.43 -4.70
C ARG A 139 4.75 -20.95 -4.88
N LEU A 140 5.42 -20.06 -4.16
CA LEU A 140 5.01 -18.65 -4.04
C LEU A 140 5.85 -17.70 -4.88
N LEU A 141 7.15 -17.99 -5.02
CA LEU A 141 8.09 -17.12 -5.72
C LEU A 141 8.27 -17.59 -7.16
N PRO A 142 8.41 -16.67 -8.12
CA PRO A 142 8.60 -17.04 -9.52
C PRO A 142 10.02 -17.59 -9.79
N ALA A 143 11.02 -17.22 -8.98
CA ALA A 143 12.37 -17.77 -9.04
C ALA A 143 12.99 -17.87 -7.64
N ARG A 144 14.00 -18.74 -7.46
CA ARG A 144 14.66 -18.94 -6.15
C ARG A 144 15.46 -17.73 -5.68
N GLN A 145 15.98 -16.95 -6.62
CA GLN A 145 16.77 -15.74 -6.34
C GLN A 145 15.93 -14.46 -6.35
N PHE A 146 14.62 -14.57 -6.63
CA PHE A 146 13.76 -13.41 -6.81
C PHE A 146 12.53 -13.48 -5.91
N GLY A 147 12.33 -12.41 -5.14
CA GLY A 147 11.24 -12.30 -4.19
C GLY A 147 11.58 -12.81 -2.80
N HIS A 148 10.78 -12.39 -1.84
CA HIS A 148 10.96 -12.75 -0.44
C HIS A 148 9.63 -13.16 0.18
N ILE A 149 9.69 -14.27 0.91
CA ILE A 149 8.62 -14.68 1.83
C ILE A 149 8.89 -14.06 3.19
N VAL A 150 7.84 -13.52 3.80
CA VAL A 150 7.85 -12.91 5.13
C VAL A 150 7.19 -13.85 6.14
N LEU A 151 7.90 -14.07 7.24
CA LEU A 151 7.52 -14.98 8.31
C LEU A 151 7.37 -14.20 9.62
N SER A 152 6.35 -14.57 10.40
CA SER A 152 6.27 -14.23 11.83
C SER A 152 6.95 -15.33 12.61
N THR A 153 8.06 -15.00 13.27
CA THR A 153 8.75 -15.92 14.19
C THR A 153 8.67 -15.39 15.62
N SER A 154 9.10 -16.18 16.59
CA SER A 154 9.23 -15.74 17.99
C SER A 154 10.21 -14.56 18.15
N SER A 155 11.22 -14.47 17.29
CA SER A 155 12.19 -13.37 17.27
C SER A 155 11.75 -12.17 16.41
N GLY A 156 10.48 -12.13 15.98
CA GLY A 156 9.91 -11.03 15.19
C GLY A 156 9.57 -11.40 13.75
N ILE A 157 9.17 -10.39 12.98
CA ILE A 157 8.83 -10.53 11.56
C ILE A 157 10.11 -10.40 10.74
N MET A 158 10.41 -11.38 9.91
CA MET A 158 11.64 -11.40 9.11
C MET A 158 11.45 -12.12 7.77
N VAL A 159 12.41 -11.92 6.86
CA VAL A 159 12.45 -12.66 5.60
C VAL A 159 12.94 -14.09 5.79
N HIS A 160 12.49 -14.97 4.89
CA HIS A 160 12.82 -16.38 4.89
C HIS A 160 14.34 -16.67 4.89
N GLU A 161 15.15 -15.83 4.27
CA GLU A 161 16.61 -15.96 4.29
C GLU A 161 17.20 -15.76 5.69
N SER A 162 16.77 -14.70 6.39
CA SER A 162 17.17 -14.46 7.79
C SER A 162 16.68 -15.56 8.72
N ALA A 163 15.49 -16.11 8.47
CA ALA A 163 14.95 -17.22 9.26
C ALA A 163 15.78 -18.50 9.11
N ARG A 164 16.29 -18.81 7.90
CA ARG A 164 17.23 -19.93 7.69
C ARG A 164 18.54 -19.73 8.45
N ARG A 165 19.12 -18.53 8.38
CA ARG A 165 20.39 -18.21 9.07
C ARG A 165 20.26 -18.34 10.59
N LYS A 166 19.14 -17.88 11.14
CA LYS A 166 18.85 -17.97 12.59
C LYS A 166 18.30 -19.33 13.02
N HIS A 167 18.04 -20.24 12.07
CA HIS A 167 17.44 -21.54 12.35
C HIS A 167 16.09 -21.47 13.08
N VAL A 168 15.27 -20.47 12.76
CA VAL A 168 13.97 -20.24 13.40
C VAL A 168 12.81 -20.56 12.45
N SER A 169 11.83 -21.31 12.93
CA SER A 169 10.55 -21.57 12.25
C SER A 169 9.47 -20.57 12.66
N GLY A 170 8.40 -20.45 11.87
CA GLY A 170 7.34 -19.49 12.17
C GLY A 170 6.09 -19.68 11.34
N LYS A 171 5.26 -18.63 11.29
CA LYS A 171 4.05 -18.57 10.47
C LYS A 171 4.30 -17.74 9.23
N ILE A 172 3.86 -18.20 8.06
CA ILE A 172 3.89 -17.35 6.86
C ILE A 172 2.85 -16.23 7.00
N ILE A 173 3.29 -15.00 6.75
CA ILE A 173 2.42 -13.83 6.69
C ILE A 173 2.11 -13.48 5.23
N GLY A 174 3.14 -13.43 4.40
CA GLY A 174 2.98 -12.93 3.03
C GLY A 174 4.26 -13.05 2.21
N PHE A 175 4.20 -12.52 1.01
CA PHE A 175 5.29 -12.51 0.06
C PHE A 175 5.28 -11.21 -0.74
N PHE A 176 6.45 -10.85 -1.27
CA PHE A 176 6.60 -9.76 -2.21
C PHE A 176 7.71 -10.07 -3.21
N TYR A 177 7.54 -9.59 -4.44
CA TYR A 177 8.50 -9.67 -5.54
C TYR A 177 8.13 -8.64 -6.63
#